data_AF-Q5IR96-F1
#
_entry.id   AF-Q5IR96-F1
#
_cell.length_a   1.000
_cell.length_b   1.000
_cell.length_c   1.000
_cell.angle_alpha   90.00
_cell.angle_beta   90.00
_cell.angle_gamma   90.00
#
_symmetry.space_group_name_H-M   'P 1'
#
loop_
_entity.id
_entity.type
_entity.pdbx_description
1 polymer ?
#
loop_
_entity_poly.entity_id
_entity_poly.type
_entity_poly.pdbx_seq_one_letter_code
_entity_poly.pdbx_strand_id
1 'polypeptide(L)' 'IFVNESISLPRLFPRAKGKTDKRKKRTSHIKIFVSKCKKETQEI' A
#
# COMPACT_ATOMS: atom_id res chain seq x y z
N ILE A 1 -11.68 -3.66 1.19
CA ILE A 1 -10.27 -3.71 0.72
C ILE A 1 -9.48 -2.79 1.64
N PHE A 2 -8.32 -3.23 2.13
CA PHE A 2 -7.47 -2.46 3.04
C PHE A 2 -6.06 -2.33 2.47
N VAL A 3 -5.40 -1.21 2.73
CA VAL A 3 -4.02 -0.94 2.30
C VAL A 3 -3.23 -0.46 3.50
N ASN A 4 -2.24 -1.24 3.93
CA ASN A 4 -1.36 -0.90 5.05
C ASN A 4 -0.01 -0.42 4.52
N GLU A 5 0.56 0.61 5.13
CA GLU A 5 1.94 1.03 4.83
C GLU A 5 2.92 -0.09 5.20
N SER A 6 3.93 -0.26 4.37
CA SER A 6 5.02 -1.22 4.64
C SER A 6 6.37 -0.51 4.55
N ILE A 7 7.43 -1.27 4.31
CA ILE A 7 8.80 -0.75 4.35
C ILE A 7 8.97 0.32 3.29
N SER A 8 9.54 1.46 3.70
CA SER A 8 9.92 2.54 2.79
C SER A 8 11.39 2.39 2.39
N LEU A 9 11.67 2.30 1.09
CA LEU A 9 13.03 2.19 0.57
C LEU A 9 13.63 3.60 0.42
N PRO A 10 14.67 3.96 1.20
CA PRO A 10 15.35 5.24 1.03
C PRO A 10 16.25 5.23 -0.20
N ARG A 11 16.25 6.33 -0.94
CA ARG A 11 17.12 6.63 -2.08
C ARG A 11 17.76 7.99 -1.87
N LEU A 12 18.93 8.18 -2.43
CA LEU A 12 19.59 9.48 -2.50
C LEU A 12 19.14 10.19 -3.78
N PHE A 13 18.91 11.49 -3.69
CA PHE A 13 18.58 12.33 -4.82
C PHE A 13 19.56 13.50 -4.89
N PRO A 14 20.38 13.62 -5.94
CA PRO A 14 21.40 14.65 -6.04
C PRO A 14 20.77 16.04 -6.15
N ARG A 15 21.43 17.04 -5.55
CA ARG A 15 21.05 18.45 -5.58
C ARG A 15 22.24 19.33 -5.95
N ALA A 16 21.96 20.60 -6.24
CA ALA A 16 22.99 21.58 -6.56
C ALA A 16 24.01 21.74 -5.42
N LYS A 17 25.22 22.21 -5.78
CA LYS A 17 26.34 22.44 -4.84
C LYS A 17 26.74 21.18 -4.04
N GLY A 18 26.64 20.00 -4.66
CA GLY A 18 27.03 18.71 -4.04
C GLY A 18 26.12 18.26 -2.90
N LYS A 19 24.97 18.90 -2.69
CA LYS A 19 24.00 18.51 -1.66
C LYS A 19 23.23 17.26 -2.11
N THR A 20 22.69 16.51 -1.16
CA THR A 20 21.89 15.33 -1.44
C THR A 20 20.69 15.25 -0.51
N ASP A 21 19.51 14.98 -1.07
CA ASP A 21 18.29 14.77 -0.29
C ASP A 21 17.93 13.29 -0.22
N LYS A 22 17.21 12.90 0.84
CA LYS A 22 16.64 11.55 0.95
C LYS A 22 15.26 11.52 0.28
N ARG A 23 15.09 10.63 -0.69
CA ARG A 23 13.81 10.32 -1.34
C ARG A 23 13.35 8.94 -0.92
N LYS A 24 12.17 8.81 -0.31
CA LYS A 24 11.62 7.52 0.11
C LYS A 24 10.67 6.96 -0.96
N LYS A 25 10.85 5.70 -1.35
CA LYS A 25 9.89 4.93 -2.15
C LYS A 25 9.04 4.09 -1.19
N ARG A 26 7.78 4.51 -1.01
CA ARG A 26 6.83 3.83 -0.10
C ARG A 26 6.31 2.57 -0.78
N THR A 27 6.19 1.50 -0.02
CA THR A 27 5.49 0.28 -0.45
C THR A 27 4.34 0.00 0.51
N SER A 28 3.41 -0.85 0.10
CA SER A 28 2.20 -1.12 0.86
C SER A 28 1.73 -2.56 0.70
N HIS A 29 1.07 -3.10 1.72
CA HIS A 29 0.40 -4.39 1.66
C HIS A 29 -1.10 -4.20 1.41
N ILE A 30 -1.57 -4.73 0.29
CA ILE A 30 -2.98 -4.69 -0.11
C ILE A 30 -3.66 -5.97 0.38
N LYS A 31 -4.69 -5.83 1.23
CA LYS A 31 -5.52 -6.93 1.73
C LYS A 31 -6.92 -6.84 1.13
N ILE A 32 -7.29 -7.86 0.38
CA ILE A 32 -8.61 -7.97 -0.25
C ILE A 32 -9.36 -9.10 0.45
N PHE A 33 -10.51 -8.76 1.03
CA PHE A 33 -11.45 -9.75 1.58
C PHE A 33 -12.56 -9.94 0.55
N VAL A 34 -12.79 -11.18 0.14
CA VAL A 34 -13.88 -11.55 -0.77
C VAL A 34 -14.86 -12.40 0.02
N SER A 35 -16.09 -11.91 0.19
CA SER A 35 -17.19 -12.69 0.75
C SER A 35 -18.11 -13.17 -0.37
N LYS A 36 -18.63 -14.40 -0.23
CA LYS A 36 -19.75 -14.85 -1.07
C LYS A 36 -21.02 -14.17 -0.53
N CYS A 37 -21.80 -13.56 -1.40
CA CYS A 37 -23.19 -13.26 -1.06
C CYS A 37 -23.90 -14.61 -0.84
N LYS A 38 -24.21 -14.97 0.41
CA LYS A 38 -25.27 -15.95 0.64
C LYS A 38 -26.56 -15.28 0.16
N LYS A 39 -27.13 -15.77 -0.93
CA LYS A 39 -28.56 -15.54 -1.18
C LYS A 39 -29.28 -16.23 -0.03
N GLU A 40 -29.89 -15.44 0.83
CA GLU A 40 -30.91 -15.95 1.75
C GLU A 40 -32.05 -16.47 0.89
N THR A 41 -32.06 -17.77 0.61
CA THR A 41 -33.30 -18.43 0.22
C THR A 41 -34.09 -18.59 1.53
N GLN A 42 -34.98 -17.64 1.80
CA GLN A 42 -36.04 -17.83 2.77
C GLN A 42 -36.99 -18.89 2.16
N GLU A 43 -36.89 -20.13 2.63
CA GLU A 43 -37.93 -21.13 2.40
C GLU A 43 -39.05 -20.84 3.42
N ILE A 44 -40.20 -20.41 2.89
CA ILE A 44 -41.49 -20.28 3.58
C ILE A 44 -42.08 -21.68 3.75
#